data_AF-H2ZIC8-F1
#
_entry.id   AF-H2ZIC8-F1
#
_cell.length_a   1.000
_cell.length_b   1.000
_cell.length_c   1.000
_cell.angle_alpha   90.00
_cell.angle_beta   90.00
_cell.angle_gamma   90.00
#
_symmetry.space_group_name_H-M   'P 1'
#
loop_
_entity.id
_entity.type
_entity.pdbx_description
1 polymer ?
#
loop_
_entity_poly.entity_id
_entity_poly.type
_entity_poly.pdbx_seq_one_letter_code
_entity_poly.pdbx_strand_id
1 'polypeptide(L)'
;MWSVACTIFEIYTGRILFPGKSNNQMLKLMMDLKGKIPHRVLKKGMLKDQHFDQNLNFILTEVDKVTEREKMTVMSTVNATMDLRKELLGGQSISRMPEEQLRKLNQLVDMLDKALCLDPAKRLTVNQALIHPFVQEKVA
;
A
#
# COMPACT_ATOMS: atom_id res chain seq x y z
N MET A 1 -11.61 5.82 2.77
CA MET A 1 -10.88 4.68 3.39
C MET A 1 -9.43 4.61 2.96
N TRP A 2 -9.11 4.45 1.67
CA TRP A 2 -7.71 4.40 1.21
C TRP A 2 -6.89 5.63 1.66
N SER A 3 -7.35 6.84 1.33
CA SER A 3 -6.64 8.07 1.68
C SER A 3 -6.43 8.22 3.19
N VAL A 4 -7.45 7.87 3.99
CA VAL A 4 -7.38 7.89 5.45
C VAL A 4 -6.30 6.93 5.96
N ALA A 5 -6.17 5.73 5.38
CA ALA A 5 -5.13 4.78 5.75
C ALA A 5 -3.73 5.33 5.44
N CYS A 6 -3.54 5.96 4.27
CA CYS A 6 -2.28 6.66 3.95
C CYS A 6 -1.95 7.75 4.98
N THR A 7 -2.95 8.55 5.36
CA THR A 7 -2.77 9.61 6.36
C THR A 7 -2.47 9.06 7.75
N ILE A 8 -3.13 7.99 8.18
CA ILE A 8 -2.83 7.36 9.48
C ILE A 8 -1.40 6.81 9.51
N PHE A 9 -0.96 6.16 8.42
CA PHE A 9 0.42 5.72 8.29
C PHE A 9 1.41 6.90 8.39
N GLU A 10 1.10 8.01 7.71
CA GLU A 10 1.92 9.21 7.71
C GLU A 10 1.98 9.88 9.10
N ILE A 11 0.86 9.93 9.82
CA ILE A 11 0.81 10.43 11.20
C ILE A 11 1.69 9.57 12.12
N TYR A 12 1.68 8.25 11.96
CA TYR A 12 2.45 7.35 12.83
C TYR A 12 3.96 7.39 12.53
N THR A 13 4.34 7.43 11.25
CA THR A 13 5.75 7.29 10.83
C THR A 13 6.44 8.61 10.50
N GLY A 14 5.68 9.69 10.31
CA GLY A 14 6.18 10.96 9.75
C GLY A 14 6.60 10.87 8.28
N ARG A 15 6.29 9.77 7.59
CA ARG A 15 6.71 9.51 6.19
C ARG A 15 5.51 9.26 5.31
N ILE A 16 5.58 9.74 4.06
CA ILE A 16 4.54 9.50 3.05
C ILE A 16 4.59 8.03 2.63
N LEU A 17 3.43 7.34 2.71
CA LEU A 17 3.33 5.92 2.37
C LEU A 17 3.66 5.62 0.90
N PHE A 18 3.16 6.45 -0.03
CA PHE A 18 3.36 6.26 -1.47
C PHE A 18 3.88 7.55 -2.13
N PRO A 19 5.20 7.79 -2.11
CA PRO A 19 5.82 8.97 -2.73
C PRO A 19 6.00 8.81 -4.25
N GLY A 20 4.91 8.51 -4.97
CA GLY A 20 4.93 8.34 -6.43
C GLY A 20 4.97 9.68 -7.17
N LYS A 21 5.85 9.82 -8.18
CA LYS A 21 5.95 11.04 -9.00
C LYS A 21 5.01 11.04 -10.21
N SER A 22 4.44 9.89 -10.55
CA SER A 22 3.47 9.71 -11.62
C SER A 22 2.43 8.68 -11.20
N ASN A 23 1.29 8.61 -11.90
CA ASN A 23 0.28 7.58 -11.66
C ASN A 23 0.87 6.17 -11.82
N ASN A 24 1.77 5.98 -12.78
CA ASN A 24 2.44 4.70 -13.01
C ASN A 24 3.34 4.32 -11.81
N GLN A 25 4.15 5.25 -11.31
CA GLN A 25 4.96 5.01 -10.10
C GLN A 25 4.08 4.77 -8.87
N MET A 26 2.96 5.47 -8.74
CA MET A 26 2.03 5.25 -7.64
C MET A 26 1.43 3.84 -7.68
N LEU A 27 1.01 3.36 -8.86
CA LEU A 27 0.55 1.98 -9.03
C LEU A 27 1.64 0.96 -8.70
N LYS A 28 2.90 1.23 -9.09
CA LYS A 28 4.04 0.38 -8.73
C LYS A 28 4.19 0.27 -7.21
N LEU A 29 4.19 1.38 -6.49
CA LEU A 29 4.29 1.41 -5.03
C LEU A 29 3.11 0.71 -4.34
N MET A 30 1.90 0.87 -4.87
CA MET A 30 0.72 0.15 -4.38
C MET A 30 0.87 -1.36 -4.53
N MET A 31 1.41 -1.82 -5.66
CA MET A 31 1.66 -3.24 -5.89
C MET A 31 2.90 -3.76 -5.15
N ASP A 32 3.87 -2.92 -4.83
CA ASP A 32 4.98 -3.30 -3.95
C ASP A 32 4.49 -3.61 -2.54
N LEU A 33 3.43 -2.94 -2.08
CA LEU A 33 2.80 -3.23 -0.78
C LEU A 33 1.84 -4.43 -0.83
N LYS A 34 1.01 -4.53 -1.87
CA LYS A 34 -0.13 -5.46 -1.91
C LYS A 34 -0.01 -6.58 -2.94
N GLY A 35 1.04 -6.59 -3.74
CA GLY A 35 1.20 -7.48 -4.89
C GLY A 35 0.36 -7.04 -6.09
N LYS A 36 0.23 -7.95 -7.07
CA LYS A 36 -0.46 -7.70 -8.34
C LYS A 36 -1.92 -7.30 -8.12
N ILE A 37 -2.37 -6.25 -8.82
CA ILE A 37 -3.78 -5.84 -8.83
C ILE A 37 -4.63 -6.96 -9.43
N PRO A 38 -5.73 -7.38 -8.77
CA PRO A 38 -6.60 -8.42 -9.28
C PRO A 38 -7.15 -8.06 -10.67
N HIS A 39 -7.14 -9.02 -11.60
CA HIS A 39 -7.64 -8.83 -12.97
C HIS A 39 -9.07 -8.30 -13.03
N ARG A 40 -9.92 -8.70 -12.07
CA ARG A 40 -11.31 -8.20 -11.96
C ARG A 40 -11.39 -6.68 -11.78
N VAL A 41 -10.43 -6.10 -11.07
CA VAL A 41 -10.34 -4.65 -10.87
C VAL A 41 -9.82 -3.99 -12.15
N LEU A 42 -8.76 -4.54 -12.75
CA LEU A 42 -8.16 -3.99 -13.98
C LEU A 42 -9.14 -3.95 -15.15
N LYS A 43 -9.96 -5.00 -15.33
CA LYS A 43 -10.95 -5.06 -16.41
C LYS A 43 -12.00 -3.93 -16.35
N LYS A 44 -12.23 -3.34 -15.19
CA LYS A 44 -13.14 -2.19 -14.99
C LYS A 44 -12.45 -0.83 -15.18
N GLY A 45 -11.12 -0.79 -15.25
CA GLY A 45 -10.36 0.44 -15.35
C GLY A 45 -10.41 1.01 -16.77
N MET A 46 -10.83 2.28 -16.90
CA MET A 46 -10.85 3.00 -18.18
C MET A 46 -9.44 3.31 -18.71
N LEU A 47 -8.48 3.50 -17.80
CA LEU A 47 -7.09 3.87 -18.14
C LEU A 47 -6.13 2.68 -18.03
N LYS A 48 -6.65 1.44 -18.04
CA LYS A 48 -5.81 0.23 -17.88
C LYS A 48 -4.76 0.13 -18.98
N ASP A 49 -5.10 0.55 -20.21
CA ASP A 49 -4.23 0.41 -21.38
C ASP A 49 -3.02 1.38 -21.34
N GLN A 50 -3.01 2.36 -20.43
CA GLN A 50 -1.86 3.23 -20.17
C GLN A 50 -0.82 2.60 -19.22
N HIS A 51 -1.19 1.56 -18.49
CA HIS A 51 -0.38 1.02 -17.39
C HIS A 51 -0.23 -0.50 -17.44
N PHE A 52 -1.03 -1.19 -18.25
CA PHE A 52 -1.05 -2.63 -18.38
C PHE A 52 -1.05 -3.03 -19.85
N ASP A 53 -0.38 -4.15 -20.15
CA ASP A 53 -0.42 -4.75 -21.48
C ASP A 53 -1.73 -5.54 -21.72
N GLN A 54 -1.88 -6.10 -22.92
CA GLN A 54 -3.03 -6.94 -23.27
C GLN A 54 -3.17 -8.19 -22.38
N ASN A 55 -2.07 -8.65 -21.78
CA ASN A 55 -2.03 -9.80 -20.87
C ASN A 55 -2.24 -9.40 -19.40
N LEU A 56 -2.56 -8.13 -19.11
CA LEU A 56 -2.70 -7.57 -17.76
C LEU A 56 -1.42 -7.68 -16.92
N ASN A 57 -0.26 -7.59 -17.57
CA ASN A 57 1.03 -7.37 -16.94
C ASN A 57 1.24 -5.87 -16.77
N PHE A 58 1.86 -5.48 -15.65
CA PHE A 58 2.10 -4.08 -15.37
C PHE A 58 3.27 -3.57 -16.23
N ILE A 59 3.11 -2.40 -16.83
CA ILE A 59 4.15 -1.73 -17.59
C ILE A 59 4.67 -0.60 -16.71
N LEU A 60 5.91 -0.73 -16.23
CA LEU A 60 6.59 0.30 -15.49
C LEU A 60 7.26 1.28 -16.46
N THR A 61 6.88 2.56 -16.40
CA THR A 61 7.48 3.63 -17.20
C THR A 61 8.41 4.45 -16.31
N GLU A 62 9.70 4.39 -16.61
CA GLU A 62 10.74 5.16 -15.94
C GLU A 62 11.45 6.07 -16.93
N VAL A 63 11.83 7.27 -16.49
CA VAL A 63 12.72 8.13 -17.28
C VAL A 63 14.15 7.77 -16.92
N ASP A 64 14.92 7.33 -17.90
CA ASP A 64 16.34 7.04 -17.73
C ASP A 64 17.09 8.34 -17.40
N LYS A 65 17.82 8.33 -16.27
CA LYS A 65 18.46 9.55 -15.73
C LYS A 65 19.63 10.07 -16.57
N VAL A 66 20.17 9.25 -17.47
CA VAL A 66 21.32 9.62 -18.31
C VAL A 66 20.83 10.05 -19.69
N THR A 67 19.88 9.32 -20.25
CA THR A 67 19.41 9.53 -21.63
C THR A 67 18.14 10.38 -21.73
N GLU A 68 17.48 10.67 -20.61
CA GLU A 68 16.18 11.36 -20.51
C GLU A 68 15.06 10.70 -21.33
N ARG A 69 15.26 9.45 -21.77
CA ARG A 69 14.27 8.69 -22.54
C ARG A 69 13.38 7.86 -21.63
N GLU A 70 12.14 7.68 -22.05
CA GLU A 70 11.21 6.77 -21.39
C GLU A 70 11.62 5.33 -21.68
N LYS A 71 11.83 4.56 -20.61
CA LYS A 71 12.06 3.13 -20.63
C LYS A 71 10.82 2.43 -20.08
N MET A 72 10.21 1.58 -20.90
CA MET A 72 9.06 0.77 -20.52
C MET A 72 9.53 -0.64 -20.17
N THR A 73 9.27 -1.09 -18.94
CA THR A 73 9.62 -2.44 -18.47
C THR A 73 8.34 -3.20 -18.15
N VAL A 74 8.10 -4.32 -18.83
CA VAL A 74 6.93 -5.17 -18.56
C VAL A 74 7.24 -6.09 -17.39
N MET A 75 6.44 -5.98 -16.33
CA MET A 75 6.52 -6.80 -15.13
C MET A 75 5.44 -7.88 -15.15
N SER A 76 5.82 -9.11 -15.51
CA SER A 76 4.94 -10.28 -15.50
C SER A 76 4.62 -10.75 -14.08
N THR A 77 5.62 -10.72 -13.20
CA THR A 77 5.52 -11.03 -11.76
C THR A 77 5.70 -9.75 -10.93
N VAL A 78 4.69 -9.42 -10.12
CA VAL A 78 4.76 -8.32 -9.15
C VAL A 78 4.55 -8.91 -7.76
N ASN A 79 5.66 -9.08 -7.03
CA ASN A 79 5.66 -9.57 -5.67
C ASN A 79 5.56 -8.40 -4.69
N ALA A 80 4.89 -8.60 -3.56
CA ALA A 80 4.89 -7.62 -2.49
C ALA A 80 6.30 -7.57 -1.88
N THR A 81 7.04 -6.51 -2.20
CA THR A 81 8.41 -6.27 -1.71
C THR A 81 8.43 -5.38 -0.47
N MET A 82 7.36 -4.63 -0.22
CA MET A 82 7.19 -3.75 0.92
C MET A 82 6.38 -4.45 2.01
N ASP A 83 6.92 -4.47 3.23
CA ASP A 83 6.26 -5.00 4.41
C ASP A 83 5.76 -3.85 5.27
N LEU A 84 4.43 -3.69 5.34
CA LEU A 84 3.77 -2.63 6.10
C LEU A 84 4.22 -2.59 7.57
N ARG A 85 4.42 -3.75 8.18
CA ARG A 85 4.83 -3.85 9.59
C ARG A 85 6.24 -3.33 9.77
N LYS A 86 7.16 -3.67 8.85
CA LYS A 86 8.54 -3.15 8.89
C LYS A 86 8.58 -1.65 8.66
N GLU A 87 7.75 -1.14 7.74
CA GLU A 87 7.68 0.30 7.48
C GLU A 87 7.14 1.10 8.67
N LEU A 88 6.13 0.56 9.37
CA LEU A 88 5.61 1.17 10.60
C LEU A 88 6.64 1.12 11.74
N LEU A 89 7.40 0.02 11.87
CA LEU A 89 8.45 -0.08 12.90
C LEU A 89 9.58 0.93 12.70
N GLY A 90 9.85 1.37 11.46
CA GLY A 90 10.81 2.45 11.18
C GLY A 90 12.22 2.21 11.73
N GLY A 91 12.63 0.94 11.90
CA GLY A 91 13.93 0.56 12.48
C GLY A 91 13.96 0.48 14.02
N GLN A 92 12.84 0.71 14.71
CA GLN A 92 12.73 0.46 16.15
C GLN A 92 12.83 -1.04 16.43
N SER A 93 13.65 -1.42 17.41
CA SER A 93 13.74 -2.81 17.84
C SER A 93 12.49 -3.20 18.62
N ILE A 94 11.75 -4.20 18.11
CA ILE A 94 10.57 -4.80 18.75
C ILE A 94 10.87 -5.19 20.20
N SER A 95 12.08 -5.68 20.48
CA SER A 95 12.55 -6.09 21.81
C SER A 95 12.67 -4.96 22.83
N ARG A 96 12.61 -3.69 22.41
CA ARG A 96 12.62 -2.53 23.31
C ARG A 96 11.24 -1.91 23.50
N MET A 97 10.21 -2.40 22.82
CA MET A 97 8.86 -1.86 22.92
C MET A 97 8.09 -2.51 24.07
N PRO A 98 7.38 -1.73 24.90
CA PRO A 98 6.37 -2.25 25.80
C PRO A 98 5.37 -3.15 25.05
N GLU A 99 4.97 -4.27 25.66
CA GLU A 99 4.06 -5.24 25.03
C GLU A 99 2.75 -4.61 24.55
N GLU A 100 2.27 -3.61 25.28
CA GLU A 100 1.07 -2.87 24.94
C GLU A 100 1.21 -2.06 23.64
N GLN A 101 2.34 -1.38 23.47
CA GLN A 101 2.62 -0.65 22.22
C GLN A 101 2.75 -1.61 21.05
N LEU A 102 3.36 -2.78 21.25
CA LEU A 102 3.46 -3.81 20.22
C LEU A 102 2.06 -4.37 19.84
N ARG A 103 1.17 -4.55 20.82
CA ARG A 103 -0.22 -4.95 20.59
C ARG A 103 -0.94 -3.90 19.73
N LYS A 104 -0.86 -2.62 20.11
CA LYS A 104 -1.47 -1.51 19.35
C LYS A 104 -0.90 -1.38 17.96
N LEU A 105 0.41 -1.57 17.79
CA LEU A 105 1.05 -1.59 16.48
C LEU A 105 0.51 -2.72 15.60
N ASN A 106 0.36 -3.94 16.12
CA ASN A 106 -0.22 -5.05 15.35
C ASN A 106 -1.67 -4.76 14.95
N GLN A 107 -2.46 -4.13 15.84
CA GLN A 107 -3.82 -3.69 15.52
C GLN A 107 -3.83 -2.60 14.44
N LEU A 108 -2.87 -1.67 14.48
CA LEU A 108 -2.72 -0.65 13.46
C LEU A 108 -2.37 -1.26 12.10
N VAL A 109 -1.40 -2.19 12.07
CA VAL A 109 -1.01 -2.95 10.87
C VAL A 109 -2.23 -3.61 10.25
N ASP A 110 -3.01 -4.37 11.04
CA ASP A 110 -4.20 -5.08 10.55
C ASP A 110 -5.27 -4.12 9.99
N MET A 111 -5.53 -2.99 10.68
CA MET A 111 -6.49 -2.00 10.22
C MET A 111 -6.06 -1.37 8.88
N LEU A 112 -4.79 -0.98 8.78
CA LEU A 112 -4.22 -0.38 7.57
C LEU A 112 -4.18 -1.39 6.43
N ASP A 113 -3.84 -2.65 6.71
CA ASP A 113 -3.80 -3.72 5.71
C ASP A 113 -5.18 -3.89 5.05
N LYS A 114 -6.25 -3.92 5.85
CA LYS A 114 -7.63 -4.02 5.36
C LYS A 114 -8.10 -2.75 4.63
N ALA A 115 -7.67 -1.57 5.09
CA ALA A 115 -8.04 -0.30 4.49
C ALA A 115 -7.29 -0.01 3.17
N LEU A 116 -6.08 -0.57 2.99
CA LEU A 116 -5.25 -0.47 1.80
C LEU A 116 -5.50 -1.63 0.81
N CYS A 117 -6.67 -2.27 0.86
CA CYS A 117 -7.03 -3.29 -0.13
C CYS A 117 -7.16 -2.66 -1.53
N LEU A 118 -6.49 -3.26 -2.52
CA LEU A 118 -6.53 -2.83 -3.92
C LEU A 118 -7.93 -3.00 -4.54
N ASP A 119 -8.68 -4.02 -4.10
CA ASP A 119 -10.07 -4.21 -4.51
C ASP A 119 -11.00 -3.39 -3.60
N PRO A 120 -11.65 -2.32 -4.12
CA PRO A 120 -12.52 -1.47 -3.29
C PRO A 120 -13.68 -2.24 -2.66
N ALA A 121 -14.17 -3.31 -3.29
CA ALA A 121 -15.28 -4.10 -2.77
C ALA A 121 -14.89 -4.97 -1.57
N LYS A 122 -13.59 -5.23 -1.37
CA LYS A 122 -13.05 -5.99 -0.24
C LYS A 122 -12.42 -5.08 0.82
N ARG A 123 -12.40 -3.77 0.59
CA ARG A 123 -11.76 -2.78 1.46
C ARG A 123 -12.57 -2.59 2.74
N LEU A 124 -11.86 -2.37 3.85
CA LEU A 124 -12.46 -2.02 5.14
C LEU A 124 -13.47 -0.88 4.98
N THR A 125 -14.70 -1.10 5.45
CA THR A 125 -15.75 -0.08 5.46
C THR A 125 -15.61 0.83 6.69
N VAL A 126 -16.29 1.98 6.68
CA VAL A 126 -16.26 2.94 7.81
C VAL A 126 -16.77 2.29 9.09
N ASN A 127 -17.93 1.60 9.04
CA ASN A 127 -18.52 0.95 10.20
C ASN A 127 -17.60 -0.13 10.79
N GLN A 128 -16.94 -0.91 9.93
CA GLN A 128 -15.95 -1.91 10.37
C GLN A 128 -14.70 -1.27 10.98
N ALA A 129 -14.26 -0.11 10.46
CA ALA A 129 -13.13 0.62 11.00
C ALA A 129 -13.43 1.19 12.39
N LEU A 130 -14.64 1.70 12.61
CA LEU A 130 -15.04 2.25 13.91
C LEU A 130 -15.07 1.19 15.02
N ILE A 131 -15.43 -0.05 14.70
CA ILE A 131 -15.44 -1.17 15.67
C ILE A 131 -14.11 -1.93 15.72
N HIS A 132 -13.07 -1.45 15.02
CA HIS A 132 -11.78 -2.14 14.96
C HIS A 132 -11.09 -2.13 16.34
N PRO A 133 -10.41 -3.22 16.76
CA PRO A 133 -9.70 -3.27 18.05
C PRO A 133 -8.69 -2.12 18.25
N PHE A 134 -8.07 -1.66 17.17
CA PHE A 134 -7.19 -0.47 17.20
C PHE A 134 -7.89 0.75 17.79
N VAL A 135 -9.16 0.98 17.43
CA VAL A 135 -9.97 2.14 17.84
C VAL A 135 -10.69 1.88 19.16
N GLN A 136 -11.20 0.66 19.37
CA GLN A 136 -12.05 0.33 20.52
C GLN A 136 -11.28 0.00 21.80
N GLU A 137 -10.16 -0.71 21.70
CA GLU A 137 -9.39 -1.07 22.89
C GLU A 137 -8.66 0.16 23.43
N LYS A 138 -8.79 0.42 24.73
CA LYS A 138 -8.03 1.50 25.37
C LYS A 138 -6.60 1.04 25.65
N VAL A 139 -5.68 1.99 25.57
CA VAL A 139 -4.33 1.84 26.13
C VAL A 139 -4.50 2.03 27.64
N ALA A 140 -4.19 1.03 28.45
CA ALA A 140 -4.47 0.93 29.88
C ALA A 140 -3.21 1.16 30.73
#